data_AF-A0A239L190-F1
#
_entry.id   AF-A0A239L190-F1
#
_cell.length_a   1.000
_cell.length_b   1.000
_cell.length_c   1.000
_cell.angle_alpha   90.00
_cell.angle_beta   90.00
_cell.angle_gamma   90.00
#
_symmetry.space_group_name_H-M   'P 1'
#
loop_
_entity.id
_entity.type
_entity.pdbx_description
1 polymer ?
#
loop_
_entity_poly.entity_id
_entity_poly.type
_entity_poly.pdbx_seq_one_letter_code
_entity_poly.pdbx_strand_id
1 'polypeptide(L)'
;MEFQSMIGAGTQEDPYIVMTKEQFDNMRYELTAQYRLGNDIDLDEEEWEPVGSSSMPFSGTLDGNGYSIKNLVITKPTANNIGLFGYVKNTTIKNLKLETVHIQGKEHTGSLIGYMNGGTVENVRVEEPGQVTGTSNVGGLIGYANIGGLVTNSSTGIEVNATGSNVGGLIGYSCITVTQSYATGRITTAKTYAGG
;
A
#
# COMPACT_ATOMS: atom_id res chain seq x y z
N MET A 1 9.09 6.62 -20.47
CA MET A 1 8.91 5.21 -20.09
C MET A 1 8.21 4.52 -21.26
N GLU A 2 8.70 3.35 -21.69
CA GLU A 2 8.07 2.56 -22.76
C GLU A 2 7.03 1.63 -22.14
N PHE A 3 5.83 1.59 -22.72
CA PHE A 3 4.78 0.67 -22.29
C PHE A 3 5.21 -0.77 -22.61
N GLN A 4 5.26 -1.62 -21.59
CA GLN A 4 5.47 -3.05 -21.75
C GLN A 4 4.13 -3.76 -21.64
N SER A 5 3.79 -4.56 -22.66
CA SER A 5 2.59 -5.36 -22.64
C SER A 5 2.64 -6.41 -21.53
N MET A 6 1.48 -6.67 -20.93
CA MET A 6 1.27 -7.76 -19.98
C MET A 6 0.57 -8.92 -20.69
N ILE A 7 0.80 -10.14 -20.20
CA ILE A 7 0.04 -11.32 -20.64
C ILE A 7 -1.32 -11.29 -19.92
N GLY A 8 -2.40 -11.61 -20.62
CA GLY A 8 -3.77 -11.64 -20.09
C GLY A 8 -4.62 -10.49 -20.60
N ALA A 9 -5.91 -10.51 -20.28
CA ALA A 9 -6.91 -9.51 -20.72
C ALA A 9 -7.34 -8.52 -19.61
N GLY A 10 -6.74 -8.59 -18.42
CA GLY A 10 -7.08 -7.73 -17.29
C GLY A 10 -8.45 -8.03 -16.68
N THR A 11 -9.00 -9.21 -16.92
CA THR A 11 -10.32 -9.64 -16.43
C THR A 11 -10.19 -10.56 -15.22
N GLN A 12 -11.31 -10.88 -14.57
CA GLN A 12 -11.28 -11.79 -13.40
C GLN A 12 -10.85 -13.22 -13.77
N GLU A 13 -11.23 -13.69 -14.96
CA GLU A 13 -10.87 -15.03 -15.45
C GLU A 13 -9.48 -15.07 -16.08
N ASP A 14 -9.02 -13.93 -16.62
CA ASP A 14 -7.73 -13.78 -17.28
C ASP A 14 -7.06 -12.46 -16.87
N PRO A 15 -6.47 -12.41 -15.66
CA PRO A 15 -5.83 -11.20 -15.12
C PRO A 15 -4.52 -10.92 -15.86
N TYR A 16 -4.13 -9.65 -15.88
CA TYR A 16 -2.79 -9.27 -16.35
C TYR A 16 -1.72 -9.86 -15.44
N ILE A 17 -0.76 -10.55 -16.04
CA ILE A 17 0.41 -11.10 -15.35
C ILE A 17 1.53 -10.08 -15.35
N VAL A 18 1.94 -9.68 -14.15
CA VAL A 18 2.99 -8.68 -13.92
C VAL A 18 4.28 -9.39 -13.52
N MET A 19 5.33 -9.22 -14.32
CA MET A 19 6.63 -9.88 -14.19
C MET A 19 7.78 -8.89 -13.92
N THR A 20 7.58 -7.62 -14.27
CA THR A 20 8.62 -6.57 -14.23
C THR A 20 8.11 -5.30 -13.56
N LYS A 21 9.05 -4.44 -13.16
CA LYS A 21 8.78 -3.10 -12.65
C LYS A 21 7.98 -2.26 -13.64
N GLU A 22 8.33 -2.29 -14.93
CA GLU A 22 7.65 -1.49 -15.95
C GLU A 22 6.21 -1.96 -16.14
N GLN A 23 5.95 -3.27 -16.10
CA GLN A 23 4.59 -3.80 -16.14
C GLN A 23 3.79 -3.41 -14.89
N PHE A 24 4.43 -3.42 -13.73
CA PHE A 24 3.80 -2.98 -12.48
C PHE A 24 3.47 -1.48 -12.54
N ASP A 25 4.38 -0.65 -13.06
CA ASP A 25 4.09 0.77 -13.31
C ASP A 25 3.02 0.96 -14.38
N ASN A 26 2.83 0.07 -15.36
CA ASN A 26 1.73 0.24 -16.32
C ASN A 26 0.32 0.09 -15.72
N MET A 27 0.18 -0.40 -14.48
CA MET A 27 -1.12 -0.53 -13.78
C MET A 27 -1.88 0.81 -13.66
N ARG A 28 -1.16 1.94 -13.59
CA ARG A 28 -1.74 3.30 -13.50
C ARG A 28 -2.49 3.72 -14.76
N TYR A 29 -2.40 2.97 -15.87
CA TYR A 29 -3.15 3.22 -17.10
C TYR A 29 -4.45 2.41 -17.20
N GLU A 30 -4.62 1.35 -16.40
CA GLU A 30 -5.81 0.48 -16.41
C GLU A 30 -6.29 0.16 -14.99
N LEU A 31 -6.60 1.22 -14.23
CA LEU A 31 -6.88 1.18 -12.78
C LEU A 31 -8.06 0.30 -12.32
N THR A 32 -8.85 -0.24 -13.24
CA THR A 32 -9.99 -1.14 -12.97
C THR A 32 -9.71 -2.60 -13.31
N ALA A 33 -8.57 -2.89 -13.94
CA ALA A 33 -8.20 -4.23 -14.38
C ALA A 33 -7.80 -5.15 -13.20
N GLN A 34 -7.72 -6.44 -13.48
CA GLN A 34 -7.33 -7.47 -12.54
C GLN A 34 -5.88 -7.85 -12.79
N TYR A 35 -5.06 -7.85 -11.75
CA TYR A 35 -3.62 -8.08 -11.82
C TYR A 35 -3.23 -9.24 -10.92
N ARG A 36 -2.24 -10.01 -11.40
CA ARG A 36 -1.57 -11.05 -10.61
C ARG A 36 -0.07 -10.96 -10.83
N LEU A 37 0.71 -10.97 -9.76
CA LEU A 37 2.17 -11.07 -9.89
C LEU A 37 2.56 -12.47 -10.35
N GLY A 38 3.47 -12.52 -11.32
CA GLY A 38 4.13 -13.75 -11.78
C GLY A 38 5.62 -13.82 -11.41
N ASN A 39 6.14 -12.78 -10.76
CA ASN A 39 7.50 -12.70 -10.25
C ASN A 39 7.58 -11.71 -9.08
N ASP A 40 8.69 -11.76 -8.34
CA ASP A 40 9.08 -10.64 -7.48
C ASP A 40 9.34 -9.39 -8.33
N ILE A 41 8.90 -8.24 -7.86
CA ILE A 41 9.05 -6.94 -8.51
C ILE A 41 10.01 -6.09 -7.70
N ASP A 42 11.16 -5.73 -8.27
CA ASP A 42 12.08 -4.76 -7.69
C ASP A 42 11.75 -3.37 -8.22
N LEU A 43 11.59 -2.37 -7.34
CA LEU A 43 11.36 -0.98 -7.74
C LEU A 43 12.68 -0.18 -7.86
N ASP A 44 13.81 -0.84 -7.68
CA ASP A 44 15.19 -0.34 -7.86
C ASP A 44 15.53 0.88 -6.98
N GLU A 45 14.83 1.06 -5.85
CA GLU A 45 14.96 2.25 -4.99
C GLU A 45 14.70 3.58 -5.71
N GLU A 46 14.04 3.54 -6.87
CA GLU A 46 13.65 4.73 -7.60
C GLU A 46 12.43 5.38 -6.98
N GLU A 47 12.32 6.71 -7.13
CA GLU A 47 11.19 7.48 -6.61
C GLU A 47 9.89 7.00 -7.27
N TRP A 48 9.05 6.33 -6.48
CA TRP A 48 7.77 5.78 -6.91
C TRP A 48 6.66 6.82 -6.83
N GLU A 49 5.87 6.92 -7.91
CA GLU A 49 4.61 7.65 -7.86
C GLU A 49 3.52 6.71 -7.33
N PRO A 50 2.70 7.10 -6.34
CA PRO A 50 1.58 6.27 -5.87
C PRO A 50 0.58 5.94 -6.98
N VAL A 51 0.11 4.68 -7.04
CA VAL A 51 -0.93 4.26 -7.98
C VAL A 51 -2.30 4.67 -7.46
N GLY A 52 -3.10 5.31 -8.32
CA GLY A 52 -4.43 5.80 -7.99
C GLY A 52 -4.43 7.09 -7.18
N SER A 53 -5.44 7.94 -7.41
CA SER A 53 -5.64 9.22 -6.74
C SER A 53 -7.11 9.40 -6.33
N SER A 54 -7.42 10.45 -5.55
CA SER A 54 -8.80 10.72 -5.15
C SER A 54 -9.75 10.99 -6.32
N SER A 55 -9.24 11.47 -7.46
CA SER A 55 -10.03 11.69 -8.68
C SER A 55 -10.08 10.45 -9.57
N MET A 56 -9.07 9.59 -9.52
CA MET A 56 -8.96 8.39 -10.33
C MET A 56 -8.44 7.24 -9.46
N PRO A 57 -9.30 6.64 -8.62
CA PRO A 57 -8.89 5.64 -7.65
C PRO A 57 -8.52 4.32 -8.35
N PHE A 58 -7.59 3.56 -7.77
CA PHE A 58 -7.44 2.16 -8.14
C PHE A 58 -8.63 1.37 -7.60
N SER A 59 -9.37 0.71 -8.49
CA SER A 59 -10.53 -0.12 -8.14
C SER A 59 -10.48 -1.52 -8.76
N GLY A 60 -9.33 -1.89 -9.31
CA GLY A 60 -9.01 -3.24 -9.76
C GLY A 60 -8.67 -4.18 -8.60
N THR A 61 -8.03 -5.30 -8.93
CA THR A 61 -7.48 -6.25 -7.94
C THR A 61 -5.99 -6.42 -8.17
N LEU A 62 -5.23 -6.56 -7.09
CA LEU A 62 -3.86 -7.05 -7.13
C LEU A 62 -3.73 -8.32 -6.29
N ASP A 63 -3.51 -9.46 -6.94
CA ASP A 63 -3.10 -10.70 -6.29
C ASP A 63 -1.56 -10.83 -6.36
N GLY A 64 -0.89 -10.64 -5.23
CA GLY A 64 0.55 -10.81 -5.11
C GLY A 64 1.00 -12.25 -5.34
N ASN A 65 0.10 -13.24 -5.28
CA ASN A 65 0.39 -14.65 -5.55
C ASN A 65 1.58 -15.21 -4.73
N GLY A 66 1.86 -14.61 -3.57
CA GLY A 66 2.99 -14.97 -2.70
C GLY A 66 4.32 -14.28 -3.03
N TYR A 67 4.38 -13.49 -4.12
CA TYR A 67 5.56 -12.72 -4.51
C TYR A 67 5.71 -11.42 -3.70
N SER A 68 6.90 -10.84 -3.81
CA SER A 68 7.28 -9.59 -3.13
C SER A 68 7.35 -8.41 -4.09
N ILE A 69 7.02 -7.22 -3.61
CA ILE A 69 7.46 -5.94 -4.19
C ILE A 69 8.55 -5.37 -3.28
N LYS A 70 9.68 -5.00 -3.86
CA LYS A 70 10.90 -4.67 -3.12
C LYS A 70 11.33 -3.23 -3.36
N ASN A 71 12.08 -2.69 -2.40
CA ASN A 71 12.85 -1.45 -2.56
C ASN A 71 11.98 -0.24 -2.94
N LEU A 72 10.83 -0.11 -2.28
CA LEU A 72 9.88 0.97 -2.50
C LEU A 72 10.39 2.27 -1.84
N VAL A 73 10.58 3.32 -2.62
CA VAL A 73 10.94 4.66 -2.13
C VAL A 73 9.89 5.68 -2.58
N ILE A 74 9.36 6.47 -1.65
CA ILE A 74 8.48 7.61 -1.96
C ILE A 74 8.84 8.79 -1.06
N THR A 75 9.20 9.94 -1.62
CA THR A 75 9.60 11.15 -0.88
C THR A 75 8.73 12.35 -1.25
N LYS A 76 7.53 12.43 -0.66
CA LYS A 76 6.53 13.47 -0.92
C LYS A 76 6.04 14.14 0.38
N PRO A 77 6.91 14.86 1.11
CA PRO A 77 6.63 15.34 2.48
C PRO A 77 5.47 16.33 2.61
N THR A 78 5.00 16.90 1.50
CA THR A 78 3.88 17.85 1.48
C THR A 78 2.60 17.27 0.89
N ALA A 79 2.65 16.06 0.33
CA ALA A 79 1.52 15.43 -0.35
C ALA A 79 0.75 14.48 0.58
N ASN A 80 -0.55 14.37 0.33
CA ASN A 80 -1.44 13.48 1.06
C ASN A 80 -1.66 12.18 0.27
N ASN A 81 -2.19 11.15 0.94
CA ASN A 81 -2.57 9.87 0.33
C ASN A 81 -1.36 9.17 -0.29
N ILE A 82 -0.39 8.83 0.55
CA ILE A 82 0.90 8.29 0.12
C ILE A 82 1.04 6.84 0.56
N GLY A 83 1.39 5.99 -0.41
CA GLY A 83 1.67 4.57 -0.28
C GLY A 83 1.97 3.99 -1.66
N LEU A 84 2.26 2.69 -1.75
CA LEU A 84 2.35 2.00 -3.05
C LEU A 84 1.13 2.32 -3.92
N PHE A 85 -0.04 2.29 -3.30
CA PHE A 85 -1.28 2.86 -3.81
C PHE A 85 -1.64 4.13 -3.02
N GLY A 86 -1.82 5.24 -3.73
CA GLY A 86 -2.18 6.51 -3.08
C GLY A 86 -3.62 6.47 -2.59
N TYR A 87 -4.53 6.13 -3.49
CA TYR A 87 -5.97 6.05 -3.21
C TYR A 87 -6.59 4.82 -3.89
N VAL A 88 -7.31 4.04 -3.11
CA VAL A 88 -8.06 2.87 -3.60
C VAL A 88 -9.54 2.97 -3.28
N LYS A 89 -10.39 2.36 -4.12
CA LYS A 89 -11.83 2.29 -3.92
C LYS A 89 -12.38 0.92 -4.27
N ASN A 90 -13.00 0.23 -3.32
CA ASN A 90 -13.58 -1.11 -3.50
C ASN A 90 -12.62 -2.11 -4.17
N THR A 91 -11.32 -2.01 -3.85
CA THR A 91 -10.27 -2.86 -4.42
C THR A 91 -10.08 -4.14 -3.59
N THR A 92 -9.46 -5.17 -4.16
CA THR A 92 -8.87 -6.26 -3.39
C THR A 92 -7.36 -6.29 -3.61
N ILE A 93 -6.58 -6.24 -2.53
CA ILE A 93 -5.13 -6.47 -2.56
C ILE A 93 -4.83 -7.65 -1.64
N LYS A 94 -4.21 -8.70 -2.17
CA LYS A 94 -3.98 -9.92 -1.38
C LYS A 94 -2.68 -10.64 -1.70
N ASN A 95 -2.25 -11.52 -0.79
CA ASN A 95 -1.12 -12.45 -0.97
C ASN A 95 0.19 -11.77 -1.38
N LEU A 96 0.51 -10.63 -0.77
CA LEU A 96 1.61 -9.78 -1.18
C LEU A 96 2.59 -9.57 -0.03
N LYS A 97 3.88 -9.53 -0.36
CA LYS A 97 4.92 -9.06 0.56
C LYS A 97 5.48 -7.73 0.06
N LEU A 98 5.72 -6.79 0.97
CA LEU A 98 6.52 -5.60 0.71
C LEU A 98 7.83 -5.75 1.49
N GLU A 99 8.97 -5.64 0.80
CA GLU A 99 10.31 -5.77 1.41
C GLU A 99 11.10 -4.48 1.16
N THR A 100 11.75 -3.94 2.18
CA THR A 100 12.50 -2.68 2.07
C THR A 100 11.63 -1.50 1.60
N VAL A 101 10.95 -0.85 2.54
CA VAL A 101 10.02 0.26 2.24
C VAL A 101 10.50 1.55 2.92
N HIS A 102 10.66 2.64 2.18
CA HIS A 102 10.96 3.96 2.69
C HIS A 102 9.97 4.98 2.13
N ILE A 103 9.03 5.43 2.96
CA ILE A 103 7.97 6.34 2.53
C ILE A 103 7.94 7.58 3.42
N GLN A 104 7.87 8.74 2.78
CA GLN A 104 7.62 10.02 3.42
C GLN A 104 6.42 10.72 2.76
N GLY A 105 5.37 10.96 3.54
CA GLY A 105 4.17 11.70 3.14
C GLY A 105 3.80 12.79 4.14
N LYS A 106 2.66 13.45 3.93
CA LYS A 106 2.09 14.42 4.87
C LYS A 106 0.93 13.83 5.68
N GLU A 107 -0.20 13.58 5.04
CA GLU A 107 -1.40 12.99 5.66
C GLU A 107 -1.82 11.72 4.92
N HIS A 108 -2.39 10.76 5.66
CA HIS A 108 -2.84 9.48 5.09
C HIS A 108 -1.67 8.76 4.43
N THR A 109 -0.69 8.37 5.25
CA THR A 109 0.56 7.75 4.79
C THR A 109 0.62 6.33 5.30
N GLY A 110 0.74 5.37 4.39
CA GLY A 110 0.94 3.95 4.69
C GLY A 110 1.88 3.30 3.69
N SER A 111 2.46 2.14 4.04
CA SER A 111 3.34 1.41 3.13
C SER A 111 2.60 0.89 1.89
N LEU A 112 1.43 0.30 2.09
CA LEU A 112 0.60 -0.25 1.02
C LEU A 112 -0.38 0.78 0.47
N ILE A 113 -1.20 1.38 1.33
CA ILE A 113 -2.27 2.30 0.91
C ILE A 113 -2.20 3.60 1.71
N GLY A 114 -2.24 4.74 1.02
CA GLY A 114 -2.47 6.03 1.64
C GLY A 114 -3.90 6.15 2.17
N TYR A 115 -4.88 6.08 1.26
CA TYR A 115 -6.31 6.18 1.56
C TYR A 115 -7.11 5.00 0.98
N MET A 116 -7.78 4.24 1.86
CA MET A 116 -8.65 3.12 1.49
C MET A 116 -10.12 3.51 1.62
N ASN A 117 -10.85 3.49 0.50
CA ASN A 117 -12.30 3.72 0.45
C ASN A 117 -13.05 2.43 0.11
N GLY A 118 -13.20 1.56 1.12
CA GLY A 118 -13.75 0.21 0.95
C GLY A 118 -12.79 -0.77 0.27
N GLY A 119 -13.19 -2.04 0.24
CA GLY A 119 -12.39 -3.14 -0.33
C GLY A 119 -11.76 -4.07 0.72
N THR A 120 -10.84 -4.92 0.28
CA THR A 120 -10.21 -5.94 1.13
C THR A 120 -8.70 -5.90 0.99
N VAL A 121 -8.00 -5.90 2.12
CA VAL A 121 -6.57 -6.21 2.22
C VAL A 121 -6.41 -7.51 2.98
N GLU A 122 -5.88 -8.54 2.34
CA GLU A 122 -5.82 -9.90 2.88
C GLU A 122 -4.44 -10.52 2.71
N ASN A 123 -3.86 -11.07 3.78
CA ASN A 123 -2.59 -11.79 3.69
C ASN A 123 -1.47 -10.92 3.08
N VAL A 124 -1.40 -9.65 3.50
CA VAL A 124 -0.33 -8.72 3.10
C VAL A 124 0.65 -8.51 4.25
N ARG A 125 1.94 -8.65 3.97
CA ARG A 125 3.01 -8.46 4.95
C ARG A 125 3.98 -7.40 4.50
N VAL A 126 4.42 -6.57 5.44
CA VAL A 126 5.46 -5.56 5.21
C VAL A 126 6.62 -5.92 6.12
N GLU A 127 7.70 -6.38 5.50
CA GLU A 127 8.88 -6.94 6.18
C GLU A 127 9.90 -5.84 6.48
N GLU A 128 10.69 -6.06 7.53
CA GLU A 128 11.84 -5.21 7.84
C GLU A 128 12.99 -5.46 6.84
N PRO A 129 13.86 -4.46 6.58
CA PRO A 129 13.81 -3.11 7.13
C PRO A 129 12.76 -2.24 6.43
N GLY A 130 12.32 -1.18 7.11
CA GLY A 130 11.51 -0.16 6.46
C GLY A 130 11.06 0.93 7.42
N GLN A 131 10.54 2.01 6.86
CA GLN A 131 10.05 3.15 7.58
C GLN A 131 8.95 3.90 6.81
N VAL A 132 7.90 4.29 7.53
CA VAL A 132 6.88 5.23 7.05
C VAL A 132 6.93 6.48 7.94
N THR A 133 7.10 7.63 7.30
CA THR A 133 7.12 8.94 7.95
C THR A 133 5.98 9.82 7.47
N GLY A 134 5.28 10.48 8.38
CA GLY A 134 4.24 11.44 8.04
C GLY A 134 3.92 12.46 9.13
N THR A 135 2.82 13.19 8.95
CA THR A 135 2.27 14.12 9.94
C THR A 135 1.07 13.50 10.64
N SER A 136 -0.02 13.20 9.94
CA SER A 136 -1.25 12.69 10.54
C SER A 136 -1.85 11.51 9.78
N ASN A 137 -2.53 10.59 10.49
CA ASN A 137 -3.07 9.35 9.93
C ASN A 137 -1.96 8.53 9.25
N VAL A 138 -0.97 8.15 10.05
CA VAL A 138 0.21 7.41 9.60
C VAL A 138 0.11 5.98 10.11
N GLY A 139 0.13 5.01 9.20
CA GLY A 139 0.07 3.59 9.53
C GLY A 139 1.21 2.81 8.89
N GLY A 140 1.67 1.74 9.52
CA GLY A 140 2.71 0.88 8.93
C GLY A 140 2.21 0.09 7.71
N LEU A 141 0.88 -0.07 7.51
CA LEU A 141 0.26 -0.67 6.33
C LEU A 141 -0.66 0.31 5.59
N ILE A 142 -1.60 0.94 6.30
CA ILE A 142 -2.61 1.84 5.72
C ILE A 142 -2.64 3.17 6.48
N GLY A 143 -2.61 4.30 5.77
CA GLY A 143 -2.73 5.62 6.40
C GLY A 143 -4.13 5.88 6.96
N TYR A 144 -5.15 5.82 6.11
CA TYR A 144 -6.55 6.03 6.46
C TYR A 144 -7.46 4.97 5.82
N ALA A 145 -8.25 4.28 6.64
CA ALA A 145 -9.22 3.30 6.19
C ALA A 145 -10.66 3.75 6.48
N ASN A 146 -11.38 4.14 5.43
CA ASN A 146 -12.77 4.54 5.48
C ASN A 146 -13.72 3.32 5.55
N ILE A 147 -14.96 3.55 5.98
CA ILE A 147 -16.01 2.53 6.09
C ILE A 147 -16.14 1.62 4.86
N GLY A 148 -16.57 0.37 5.09
CA GLY A 148 -16.78 -0.61 4.02
C GLY A 148 -15.53 -1.38 3.61
N GLY A 149 -14.43 -1.25 4.36
CA GLY A 149 -13.20 -2.02 4.18
C GLY A 149 -13.08 -3.22 5.13
N LEU A 150 -12.17 -4.13 4.80
CA LEU A 150 -11.73 -5.23 5.64
C LEU A 150 -10.20 -5.37 5.54
N VAL A 151 -9.53 -5.48 6.69
CA VAL A 151 -8.12 -5.89 6.77
C VAL A 151 -8.05 -7.20 7.56
N THR A 152 -7.47 -8.23 6.96
CA THR A 152 -7.34 -9.55 7.59
C THR A 152 -5.98 -10.19 7.30
N ASN A 153 -5.48 -11.00 8.24
CA ASN A 153 -4.24 -11.78 8.10
C ASN A 153 -3.03 -10.94 7.66
N SER A 154 -2.98 -9.66 8.02
CA SER A 154 -1.99 -8.71 7.50
C SER A 154 -1.09 -8.18 8.62
N SER A 155 0.17 -7.90 8.29
CA SER A 155 1.13 -7.49 9.30
C SER A 155 2.18 -6.53 8.79
N THR A 156 2.81 -5.81 9.71
CA THR A 156 3.92 -4.91 9.39
C THR A 156 4.96 -4.88 10.51
N GLY A 157 6.23 -5.01 10.14
CA GLY A 157 7.37 -4.92 11.05
C GLY A 157 8.05 -3.55 11.06
N ILE A 158 7.65 -2.62 10.18
CA ILE A 158 8.44 -1.41 9.91
C ILE A 158 8.25 -0.30 10.92
N GLU A 159 9.21 0.63 10.98
CA GLU A 159 9.10 1.81 11.82
C GLU A 159 8.02 2.78 11.33
N VAL A 160 7.26 3.37 12.25
CA VAL A 160 6.25 4.40 11.96
C VAL A 160 6.60 5.67 12.71
N ASN A 161 6.92 6.73 11.98
CA ASN A 161 7.28 8.04 12.53
C ASN A 161 6.23 9.09 12.17
N ALA A 162 5.69 9.81 13.15
CA ALA A 162 4.79 10.92 12.85
C ALA A 162 4.87 12.09 13.85
N THR A 163 4.58 13.29 13.36
CA THR A 163 4.63 14.52 14.17
C THR A 163 3.26 15.01 14.66
N GLY A 164 2.18 14.53 14.05
CA GLY A 164 0.79 14.90 14.32
C GLY A 164 0.01 13.81 15.06
N SER A 165 -1.25 13.61 14.67
CA SER A 165 -2.20 12.72 15.36
C SER A 165 -2.54 11.47 14.54
N ASN A 166 -3.06 10.44 15.23
CA ASN A 166 -3.52 9.18 14.66
C ASN A 166 -2.37 8.41 14.02
N VAL A 167 -1.59 7.75 14.87
CA VAL A 167 -0.46 6.93 14.44
C VAL A 167 -0.75 5.49 14.85
N GLY A 168 -0.76 4.59 13.89
CA GLY A 168 -1.00 3.18 14.12
C GLY A 168 0.19 2.35 13.66
N GLY A 169 0.51 1.29 14.40
CA GLY A 169 1.46 0.28 13.93
C GLY A 169 0.97 -0.30 12.60
N LEU A 170 -0.31 -0.70 12.53
CA LEU A 170 -0.91 -1.22 11.30
C LEU A 170 -1.66 -0.15 10.49
N ILE A 171 -2.63 0.55 11.09
CA ILE A 171 -3.50 1.53 10.41
C ILE A 171 -3.52 2.84 11.19
N GLY A 172 -3.25 3.97 10.54
CA GLY A 172 -3.23 5.29 11.19
C GLY A 172 -4.60 5.71 11.74
N TYR A 173 -5.64 5.64 10.91
CA TYR A 173 -7.03 5.86 11.31
C TYR A 173 -7.95 4.83 10.65
N SER A 174 -8.78 4.15 11.44
CA SER A 174 -9.61 3.04 10.98
C SER A 174 -11.08 3.23 11.35
N CYS A 175 -11.95 3.12 10.34
CA CYS A 175 -13.40 2.97 10.48
C CYS A 175 -13.88 1.58 10.01
N ILE A 176 -12.99 0.58 10.03
CA ILE A 176 -13.22 -0.73 9.42
C ILE A 176 -12.94 -1.89 10.38
N THR A 177 -13.33 -3.08 9.95
CA THR A 177 -13.00 -4.33 10.64
C THR A 177 -11.55 -4.71 10.35
N VAL A 178 -10.79 -4.96 11.42
CA VAL A 178 -9.43 -5.51 11.38
C VAL A 178 -9.42 -6.82 12.17
N THR A 179 -8.97 -7.91 11.56
CA THR A 179 -8.92 -9.23 12.21
C THR A 179 -7.60 -9.94 11.92
N GLN A 180 -7.11 -10.76 12.86
CA GLN A 180 -5.90 -11.59 12.67
C GLN A 180 -4.71 -10.82 12.10
N SER A 181 -4.58 -9.54 12.48
CA SER A 181 -3.58 -8.62 11.93
C SER A 181 -2.83 -7.95 13.08
N TYR A 182 -1.54 -7.68 12.88
CA TYR A 182 -0.66 -7.19 13.94
C TYR A 182 0.47 -6.31 13.39
N ALA A 183 1.02 -5.44 14.22
CA ALA A 183 2.25 -4.72 13.93
C ALA A 183 3.28 -4.95 15.04
N THR A 184 4.55 -5.10 14.65
CA THR A 184 5.67 -5.28 15.58
C THR A 184 6.68 -4.14 15.52
N GLY A 185 6.58 -3.28 14.51
CA GLY A 185 7.49 -2.16 14.30
C GLY A 185 7.37 -1.07 15.36
N ARG A 186 8.48 -0.35 15.56
CA ARG A 186 8.54 0.75 16.53
C ARG A 186 7.72 1.94 16.04
N ILE A 187 6.92 2.51 16.93
CA ILE A 187 6.19 3.75 16.69
C ILE A 187 6.89 4.91 17.41
N THR A 188 7.20 5.99 16.70
CA THR A 188 7.72 7.24 17.27
C THR A 188 6.77 8.39 16.92
N THR A 189 6.17 9.03 17.94
CA THR A 189 5.23 10.14 17.74
C THR A 189 5.55 11.34 18.61
N ALA A 190 5.19 12.55 18.15
CA ALA A 190 5.28 13.76 18.97
C ALA A 190 3.97 14.07 19.77
N LYS A 191 2.88 13.31 19.56
CA LYS A 191 1.57 13.50 20.24
C LYS A 191 0.88 12.17 20.62
N THR A 192 -0.22 12.27 21.37
CA THR A 192 -0.78 11.26 22.30
C THR A 192 -1.59 10.09 21.73
N TYR A 193 -1.93 10.04 20.43
CA TYR A 193 -2.75 8.94 19.88
C TYR A 193 -1.91 7.96 19.05
N ALA A 194 -1.25 7.03 19.74
CA ALA A 194 -0.53 5.91 19.15
C ALA A 194 -1.22 4.58 19.51
N GLY A 195 -1.46 3.73 18.50
CA GLY A 195 -1.99 2.37 18.68
C GLY A 195 -1.07 1.33 18.02
N GLY A 196 -0.89 0.17 18.66
CA GLY A 196 -0.16 -0.96 18.08
C GLY A 196 -0.97 -1.68 17.00
#